data_AF-A0A4Q3WW12-F1
#
_entry.id   AF-A0A4Q3WW12-F1
#
_cell.length_a   1.000
_cell.length_b   1.000
_cell.length_c   1.000
_cell.angle_alpha   90.00
_cell.angle_beta   90.00
_cell.angle_gamma   90.00
#
_symmetry.space_group_name_H-M   'P 1'
#
loop_
_entity.id
_entity.type
_entity.pdbx_description
1 polymer ?
#
loop_
_entity_poly.entity_id
_entity_poly.type
_entity_poly.pdbx_seq_one_letter_code
_entity_poly.pdbx_strand_id
1 'polypeptide(L)'
;MSQFTPNEKTTDEEVKERAEGDASSFEVEATTPKDNPVLTTRQGHPIYDNQNVRTVGNRGPTTLENYQFIEKITHFDRERIPERVVHARGAGAHGYFEAYGTVGGEPISKYTRAKLFQVAGKRTPLFTRFSSVIHGGHSPETLRDPRGFATKFYTEDGNWDLVGNNLRVFFIRDAMKFPDLVHAFKPDPVTNRQDGRRIFDFISLMPEATHMITFLFSPWGIPADYRHMEGSGVNTYKWVNSEGVGTLVKYHYVPKLGQKNLTQEQA
;
A
#
# COMPACT_ATOMS: atom_id res chain seq x y z
N MET A 1 -43.69 -22.67 -37.62
CA MET A 1 -43.26 -23.69 -36.63
C MET A 1 -41.90 -24.19 -37.07
N SER A 2 -40.84 -23.70 -36.45
CA SER A 2 -39.48 -24.19 -36.63
C SER A 2 -38.89 -24.33 -35.23
N GLN A 3 -38.42 -25.54 -34.93
CA GLN A 3 -38.06 -26.01 -33.61
C GLN A 3 -36.66 -25.51 -33.24
N PHE A 4 -36.57 -24.81 -32.10
CA PHE A 4 -35.30 -24.52 -31.44
C PHE A 4 -34.79 -25.79 -30.74
N THR A 5 -33.62 -26.27 -31.13
CA THR A 5 -32.83 -27.22 -30.34
C THR A 5 -31.86 -26.43 -29.44
N PRO A 6 -31.74 -26.75 -28.13
CA PRO A 6 -30.74 -26.15 -27.27
C PRO A 6 -29.40 -26.85 -27.48
N ASN A 7 -28.34 -26.09 -27.81
CA ASN A 7 -26.99 -26.62 -27.90
C ASN A 7 -26.31 -26.62 -26.53
N GLU A 8 -25.43 -27.61 -26.37
CA GLU A 8 -24.90 -28.19 -25.14
C GLU A 8 -24.31 -27.23 -24.10
N LYS A 9 -24.48 -27.63 -22.83
CA LYS A 9 -23.79 -27.08 -21.67
C LYS A 9 -22.30 -27.37 -21.80
N THR A 10 -21.48 -26.36 -22.04
CA THR A 10 -20.08 -26.35 -21.64
C THR A 10 -20.01 -26.68 -20.15
N THR A 11 -19.34 -27.77 -19.81
CA THR A 11 -19.11 -28.22 -18.44
C THR A 11 -18.11 -27.29 -17.75
N ASP A 12 -18.26 -27.12 -16.42
CA ASP A 12 -17.44 -26.25 -15.59
C ASP A 12 -15.92 -26.60 -15.57
N GLU A 13 -15.52 -27.69 -16.22
CA GLU A 13 -14.12 -28.11 -16.39
C GLU A 13 -13.41 -27.38 -17.55
N GLU A 14 -14.09 -27.09 -18.67
CA GLU A 14 -13.46 -26.40 -19.83
C GLU A 14 -13.22 -24.90 -19.58
N VAL A 15 -13.95 -24.31 -18.62
CA VAL A 15 -13.73 -22.91 -18.18
C VAL A 15 -12.53 -22.82 -17.22
N LYS A 16 -12.19 -23.92 -16.53
CA LYS A 16 -11.05 -24.01 -15.62
C LYS A 16 -9.71 -24.06 -16.37
N GLU A 17 -9.67 -24.80 -17.48
CA GLU A 17 -8.42 -25.04 -18.23
C GLU A 17 -7.91 -23.80 -18.99
N ARG A 18 -8.78 -22.84 -19.33
CA ARG A 18 -8.37 -21.57 -19.97
C ARG A 18 -7.91 -20.48 -18.98
N ALA A 19 -7.99 -20.74 -17.67
CA ALA A 19 -7.62 -19.76 -16.64
C ALA A 19 -6.19 -19.94 -16.09
N GLU A 20 -5.46 -20.98 -16.49
CA GLU A 20 -4.15 -21.33 -15.93
C GLU A 20 -2.94 -20.89 -16.79
N GLY A 21 -3.17 -20.23 -17.92
CA GLY A 21 -2.11 -19.74 -18.81
C GLY A 21 -1.78 -18.26 -18.62
N ASP A 22 -0.63 -17.98 -18.04
CA ASP A 22 0.16 -16.75 -18.26
C ASP A 22 -0.21 -15.48 -17.45
N ALA A 23 -0.35 -15.65 -16.13
CA ALA A 23 0.08 -14.60 -15.22
C ALA A 23 1.39 -15.07 -14.59
N SER A 24 2.51 -14.43 -14.94
CA SER A 24 3.75 -14.56 -14.16
C SER A 24 3.45 -14.03 -12.75
N SER A 25 3.00 -14.93 -11.88
CA SER A 25 3.06 -14.78 -10.45
C SER A 25 4.52 -14.44 -10.14
N PHE A 26 4.76 -13.27 -9.57
CA PHE A 26 5.90 -13.15 -8.68
C PHE A 26 5.59 -14.09 -7.52
N GLU A 27 5.92 -15.37 -7.69
CA GLU A 27 6.07 -16.30 -6.60
C GLU A 27 7.21 -15.72 -5.77
N VAL A 28 6.84 -14.97 -4.74
CA VAL A 28 7.63 -15.05 -3.51
C VAL A 28 7.49 -16.52 -3.13
N GLU A 29 8.47 -17.32 -3.51
CA GLU A 29 8.59 -18.70 -3.05
C GLU A 29 8.77 -18.60 -1.53
N ALA A 30 7.64 -18.51 -0.83
CA ALA A 30 7.58 -18.73 0.58
C ALA A 30 7.98 -20.19 0.71
N THR A 31 9.26 -20.42 1.01
CA THR A 31 9.79 -21.75 1.31
C THR A 31 8.86 -22.36 2.33
N THR A 32 7.97 -23.23 1.87
CA THR A 32 7.03 -23.92 2.73
C THR A 32 7.93 -24.78 3.60
N PRO A 33 7.98 -24.57 4.93
CA PRO A 33 8.86 -25.36 5.75
C PRO A 33 8.45 -26.83 5.56
N LYS A 34 9.41 -27.69 5.16
CA LYS A 34 9.21 -29.14 5.15
C LYS A 34 8.59 -29.58 6.47
N ASP A 35 7.75 -30.62 6.45
CA ASP A 35 7.12 -31.15 7.66
C ASP A 35 8.16 -31.30 8.80
N ASN A 36 7.95 -30.50 9.85
CA ASN A 36 8.77 -30.41 11.05
C ASN A 36 10.27 -30.09 10.83
N PRO A 37 10.62 -28.85 10.44
CA PRO A 37 12.01 -28.47 10.25
C PRO A 37 12.72 -28.49 11.60
N VAL A 38 13.91 -29.10 11.65
CA VAL A 38 14.81 -28.98 12.81
C VAL A 38 15.04 -27.49 13.08
N LEU A 39 14.74 -27.03 14.30
CA LEU A 39 15.02 -25.66 14.70
C LEU A 39 16.53 -25.44 14.62
N THR A 40 16.97 -24.37 13.96
CA THR A 40 18.39 -24.09 13.73
C THR A 40 18.75 -22.65 14.10
N THR A 41 20.04 -22.44 14.37
CA THR A 41 20.67 -21.11 14.32
C THR A 41 20.72 -20.59 12.88
N ARG A 42 21.04 -19.32 12.66
CA ARG A 42 21.12 -18.77 11.29
C ARG A 42 22.24 -19.37 10.45
N GLN A 43 23.25 -20.00 11.06
CA GLN A 43 24.32 -20.72 10.37
C GLN A 43 23.95 -22.21 10.14
N GLY A 44 22.74 -22.63 10.49
CA GLY A 44 22.23 -23.97 10.23
C GLY A 44 22.55 -25.01 11.32
N HIS A 45 23.16 -24.62 12.45
CA HIS A 45 23.39 -25.57 13.55
C HIS A 45 22.07 -25.94 14.22
N PRO A 46 21.79 -27.24 14.46
CA PRO A 46 20.58 -27.69 15.13
C PRO A 46 20.51 -27.18 16.56
N ILE A 47 19.32 -26.76 16.98
CA ILE A 47 18.98 -26.32 18.33
C ILE A 47 18.28 -27.46 19.05
N TYR A 48 18.89 -27.92 20.15
CA TYR A 48 18.38 -29.03 20.96
C TYR A 48 17.54 -28.57 22.17
N ASP A 49 17.83 -27.39 22.72
CA ASP A 49 17.05 -26.76 23.79
C ASP A 49 16.88 -25.26 23.47
N ASN A 50 15.63 -24.81 23.37
CA ASN A 50 15.25 -23.41 23.14
C ASN A 50 14.48 -22.80 24.33
N GLN A 51 14.45 -23.52 25.46
CA GLN A 51 13.76 -23.13 26.68
C GLN A 51 14.74 -22.58 27.72
N ASN A 52 16.01 -23.03 27.68
CA ASN A 52 17.02 -22.70 28.68
C ASN A 52 18.30 -22.10 28.06
N VAL A 53 19.01 -21.32 28.87
CA VAL A 53 20.38 -20.88 28.63
C VAL A 53 21.35 -21.82 29.35
N ARG A 54 22.57 -22.00 28.81
CA ARG A 54 23.62 -22.77 29.48
C ARG A 54 24.21 -21.97 30.64
N THR A 55 24.28 -22.58 31.81
CA THR A 55 24.79 -21.97 33.04
C THR A 55 25.89 -22.82 33.70
N VAL A 56 26.67 -22.22 34.60
CA VAL A 56 27.62 -22.96 35.46
C VAL A 56 26.85 -23.65 36.59
N GLY A 57 26.29 -24.83 36.31
CA GLY A 57 25.38 -25.56 37.20
C GLY A 57 23.95 -25.02 37.14
N ASN A 58 22.98 -25.78 37.66
CA ASN A 58 21.53 -25.53 37.45
C ASN A 58 21.01 -24.18 38.01
N ARG A 59 21.80 -23.49 38.83
CA ARG A 59 21.46 -22.18 39.42
C ARG A 59 22.63 -21.18 39.38
N GLY A 60 23.62 -21.43 38.53
CA GLY A 60 24.79 -20.56 38.37
C GLY A 60 24.60 -19.50 37.28
N PRO A 61 25.62 -18.65 37.06
CA PRO A 61 25.60 -17.61 36.03
C PRO A 61 25.60 -18.20 34.62
N THR A 62 25.13 -17.40 33.65
CA THR A 62 25.27 -17.70 32.22
C THR A 62 26.71 -17.50 31.74
N THR A 63 27.08 -18.21 30.68
CA THR A 63 28.42 -18.16 30.08
C THR A 63 28.37 -17.50 28.70
N LEU A 64 29.47 -16.87 28.25
CA LEU A 64 29.53 -16.21 26.94
C LEU A 64 29.60 -17.21 25.75
N GLU A 65 29.88 -18.48 26.02
CA GLU A 65 29.83 -19.57 25.02
C GLU A 65 28.40 -19.90 24.55
N ASN A 66 27.37 -19.26 25.12
CA ASN A 66 25.97 -19.40 24.73
C ASN A 66 25.66 -18.77 23.36
N TYR A 67 26.29 -19.27 22.30
CA TYR A 67 26.17 -18.72 20.96
C TYR A 67 24.71 -18.62 20.47
N GLN A 68 23.92 -19.69 20.63
CA GLN A 68 22.50 -19.73 20.25
C GLN A 68 21.68 -18.62 20.92
N PHE A 69 21.89 -18.39 22.22
CA PHE A 69 21.22 -17.33 22.96
C PHE A 69 21.63 -15.94 22.46
N ILE A 70 22.94 -15.72 22.31
CA ILE A 70 23.48 -14.44 21.84
C ILE A 70 22.94 -14.12 20.45
N GLU A 71 22.93 -15.08 19.52
CA GLU A 71 22.36 -14.89 18.18
C GLU A 71 20.88 -14.50 18.25
N LYS A 72 20.06 -15.27 18.98
CA LYS A 72 18.62 -15.05 19.09
C LYS A 72 18.29 -13.68 19.66
N ILE A 73 18.94 -13.29 20.75
CA ILE A 73 18.74 -11.98 21.39
C ILE A 73 19.27 -10.85 20.50
N THR A 74 20.43 -11.03 19.87
CA THR A 74 21.01 -10.01 18.97
C THR A 74 20.09 -9.70 17.79
N HIS A 75 19.42 -10.73 17.23
CA HIS A 75 18.43 -10.54 16.18
C HIS A 75 17.17 -9.82 16.71
N PHE A 76 16.64 -10.26 17.85
CA PHE A 76 15.48 -9.63 18.51
C PHE A 76 15.72 -8.13 18.78
N ASP A 77 16.88 -7.79 19.36
CA ASP A 77 17.28 -6.41 19.66
C ASP A 77 17.35 -5.50 18.41
N ARG A 78 17.36 -6.09 17.20
CA ARG A 78 17.51 -5.41 15.91
C ARG A 78 16.29 -5.57 15.01
N GLU A 79 15.17 -6.09 15.51
CA GLU A 79 13.96 -6.27 14.70
C GLU A 79 13.33 -4.97 14.23
N ARG A 80 13.49 -3.88 15.01
CA ARG A 80 12.85 -2.60 14.70
C ARG A 80 13.71 -1.80 13.72
N ILE A 81 13.13 -1.52 12.56
CA ILE A 81 13.62 -0.50 11.63
C ILE A 81 12.82 0.79 11.80
N PRO A 82 13.38 1.97 11.47
CA PRO A 82 12.62 3.21 11.51
C PRO A 82 11.32 3.10 10.69
N GLU A 83 10.22 3.57 11.28
CA GLU A 83 8.98 3.71 10.52
C GLU A 83 9.09 4.81 9.46
N ARG A 84 8.12 4.85 8.55
CA ARG A 84 8.05 5.94 7.56
C ARG A 84 7.77 7.26 8.28
N VAL A 85 8.44 8.34 7.87
CA VAL A 85 8.25 9.68 8.45
C VAL A 85 6.78 10.11 8.40
N VAL A 86 6.09 9.77 7.32
CA VAL A 86 4.63 9.89 7.15
C VAL A 86 4.10 8.58 6.59
N HIS A 87 2.81 8.32 6.75
CA HIS A 87 2.19 7.07 6.30
C HIS A 87 2.74 5.81 6.96
N ALA A 88 3.12 5.91 8.24
CA ALA A 88 3.68 4.80 9.02
C ALA A 88 2.67 3.65 9.19
N ARG A 89 1.44 3.95 9.61
CA ARG A 89 0.36 2.96 9.73
C ARG A 89 -0.25 2.65 8.38
N GLY A 90 -0.34 1.36 8.02
CA GLY A 90 -0.94 0.95 6.77
C GLY A 90 -1.02 -0.55 6.55
N ALA A 91 -1.78 -0.95 5.53
CA ALA A 91 -2.00 -2.32 5.11
C ALA A 91 -1.64 -2.50 3.63
N GLY A 92 -1.15 -3.68 3.25
CA GLY A 92 -0.73 -3.97 1.88
C GLY A 92 -1.38 -5.23 1.33
N ALA A 93 -1.59 -5.26 0.01
CA ALA A 93 -2.11 -6.42 -0.70
C ALA A 93 -1.47 -6.54 -2.09
N HIS A 94 -1.28 -7.79 -2.54
CA HIS A 94 -0.91 -8.11 -3.92
C HIS A 94 -2.16 -8.20 -4.80
N GLY A 95 -1.97 -7.99 -6.09
CA GLY A 95 -3.03 -8.13 -7.09
C GLY A 95 -2.50 -7.94 -8.51
N TYR A 96 -3.39 -7.62 -9.44
CA TYR A 96 -3.04 -7.28 -10.81
C TYR A 96 -3.88 -6.10 -11.30
N PHE A 97 -3.32 -5.37 -12.26
CA PHE A 97 -4.05 -4.41 -13.09
C PHE A 97 -4.31 -5.03 -14.45
N GLU A 98 -5.55 -4.95 -14.93
CA GLU A 98 -5.93 -5.41 -16.25
C GLU A 98 -6.27 -4.22 -17.14
N ALA A 99 -5.58 -4.08 -18.27
CA ALA A 99 -5.76 -2.96 -19.17
C ALA A 99 -6.96 -3.17 -20.11
N TYR A 100 -7.63 -2.08 -20.47
CA TYR A 100 -8.68 -2.09 -21.50
C TYR A 100 -8.18 -1.76 -22.91
N GLY A 101 -6.91 -1.36 -23.08
CA GLY A 101 -6.35 -0.93 -24.38
C GLY A 101 -6.87 0.41 -24.91
N THR A 102 -7.85 1.02 -24.25
CA THR A 102 -8.55 2.23 -24.73
C THR A 102 -8.83 3.22 -23.61
N VAL A 103 -9.02 4.49 -23.97
CA VAL A 103 -9.53 5.56 -23.10
C VAL A 103 -10.52 6.41 -23.89
N GLY A 104 -11.72 6.63 -23.36
CA GLY A 104 -12.75 7.42 -24.04
C GLY A 104 -13.18 6.87 -25.42
N GLY A 105 -13.03 5.56 -25.65
CA GLY A 105 -13.32 4.92 -26.94
C GLY A 105 -12.18 4.97 -27.96
N GLU A 106 -11.06 5.65 -27.65
CA GLU A 106 -9.89 5.70 -28.52
C GLU A 106 -8.77 4.76 -28.05
N PRO A 107 -7.93 4.24 -28.97
CA PRO A 107 -6.75 3.48 -28.60
C PRO A 107 -5.82 4.28 -27.69
N ILE A 108 -5.37 3.67 -26.59
CA ILE A 108 -4.52 4.33 -25.60
C ILE A 108 -3.15 4.74 -26.16
N SER A 109 -2.69 4.06 -27.22
CA SER A 109 -1.45 4.32 -27.94
C SER A 109 -1.36 5.74 -28.51
N LYS A 110 -2.52 6.37 -28.80
CA LYS A 110 -2.61 7.78 -29.19
C LYS A 110 -2.00 8.72 -28.15
N TYR A 111 -2.09 8.34 -26.87
CA TYR A 111 -1.74 9.19 -25.74
C TYR A 111 -0.44 8.80 -25.03
N THR A 112 -0.17 7.50 -24.90
CA THR A 112 0.99 7.01 -24.15
C THR A 112 1.60 5.78 -24.80
N ARG A 113 2.93 5.70 -24.76
CA ARG A 113 3.71 4.51 -25.17
C ARG A 113 3.92 3.48 -24.06
N ALA A 114 3.38 3.73 -22.86
CA ALA A 114 3.59 2.84 -21.71
C ALA A 114 2.95 1.46 -21.95
N LYS A 115 3.76 0.39 -21.88
CA LYS A 115 3.38 -0.98 -22.28
C LYS A 115 2.26 -1.59 -21.45
N LEU A 116 2.13 -1.22 -20.19
CA LEU A 116 1.09 -1.79 -19.31
C LEU A 116 -0.34 -1.48 -19.77
N PHE A 117 -0.54 -0.43 -20.58
CA PHE A 117 -1.89 -0.03 -21.02
C PHE A 117 -2.28 -0.55 -22.40
N GLN A 118 -1.31 -0.94 -23.24
CA GLN A 118 -1.50 -1.04 -24.70
C GLN A 118 -2.47 -2.15 -25.13
N VAL A 119 -2.42 -3.30 -24.46
CA VAL A 119 -3.14 -4.51 -24.89
C VAL A 119 -4.32 -4.75 -23.96
N ALA A 120 -5.53 -4.83 -24.52
CA ALA A 120 -6.73 -5.17 -23.76
C ALA A 120 -6.60 -6.58 -23.15
N GLY A 121 -6.99 -6.73 -21.88
CA GLY A 121 -6.87 -7.98 -21.13
C GLY A 121 -5.46 -8.26 -20.58
N LYS A 122 -4.44 -7.46 -20.94
CA LYS A 122 -3.09 -7.64 -20.38
C LYS A 122 -3.11 -7.39 -18.88
N ARG A 123 -2.61 -8.36 -18.12
CA ARG A 123 -2.45 -8.28 -16.68
C ARG A 123 -1.04 -7.87 -16.30
N THR A 124 -0.94 -6.84 -15.46
CA THR A 124 0.32 -6.37 -14.87
C THR A 124 0.27 -6.63 -13.38
N PRO A 125 1.17 -7.46 -12.81
CA PRO A 125 1.24 -7.68 -11.38
C PRO A 125 1.44 -6.35 -10.63
N LEU A 126 0.85 -6.24 -9.45
CA LEU A 126 1.01 -5.05 -8.60
C LEU A 126 1.03 -5.37 -7.11
N PHE A 127 1.55 -4.43 -6.35
CA PHE A 127 1.40 -4.37 -4.90
C PHE A 127 0.87 -3.00 -4.52
N THR A 128 -0.20 -2.98 -3.72
CA THR A 128 -0.81 -1.74 -3.24
C THR A 128 -0.70 -1.65 -1.74
N ARG A 129 -0.28 -0.48 -1.25
CA ARG A 129 -0.26 -0.14 0.17
C ARG A 129 -1.18 1.03 0.47
N PHE A 130 -2.11 0.79 1.38
CA PHE A 130 -2.98 1.77 2.00
C PHE A 130 -2.37 2.27 3.31
N SER A 131 -2.70 3.49 3.74
CA SER A 131 -2.16 4.04 4.98
C SER A 131 -2.97 5.23 5.51
N SER A 132 -2.86 5.53 6.80
CA SER A 132 -3.10 6.90 7.31
C SER A 132 -1.86 7.78 7.01
N VAL A 133 -1.74 9.00 7.54
CA VAL A 133 -0.61 9.91 7.27
C VAL A 133 0.17 10.27 8.52
N ILE A 134 -0.50 10.85 9.51
CA ILE A 134 0.16 11.65 10.55
C ILE A 134 0.72 10.80 11.69
N HIS A 135 -0.06 9.83 12.14
CA HIS A 135 0.24 9.05 13.33
C HIS A 135 1.15 7.85 13.00
N GLY A 136 1.88 7.36 14.01
CA GLY A 136 2.83 6.26 13.89
C GLY A 136 2.18 4.89 13.65
N GLY A 137 2.98 3.84 13.48
CA GLY A 137 2.52 2.49 13.10
C GLY A 137 1.48 1.82 14.01
N HIS A 138 1.30 2.34 15.23
CA HIS A 138 0.36 1.83 16.23
C HIS A 138 -0.94 2.64 16.35
N SER A 139 -1.14 3.64 15.50
CA SER A 139 -2.36 4.46 15.55
C SER A 139 -3.61 3.72 15.07
N PRO A 140 -4.80 4.08 15.58
CA PRO A 140 -6.05 3.60 15.01
C PRO A 140 -6.20 3.98 13.53
N GLU A 141 -6.76 3.09 12.71
CA GLU A 141 -6.93 3.31 11.27
C GLU A 141 -8.14 4.18 10.91
N THR A 142 -9.07 4.36 11.84
CA THR A 142 -10.32 5.10 11.67
C THR A 142 -10.21 6.60 11.97
N LEU A 143 -9.07 7.06 12.51
CA LEU A 143 -8.84 8.49 12.79
C LEU A 143 -9.04 9.36 11.54
N ARG A 144 -9.54 10.58 11.74
CA ARG A 144 -9.66 11.57 10.66
C ARG A 144 -8.28 11.93 10.14
N ASP A 145 -8.02 11.58 8.88
CA ASP A 145 -6.72 11.75 8.23
C ASP A 145 -6.91 11.56 6.70
N PRO A 146 -6.07 12.12 5.81
CA PRO A 146 -6.02 11.59 4.47
C PRO A 146 -5.62 10.10 4.51
N ARG A 147 -5.92 9.36 3.45
CA ARG A 147 -5.43 7.99 3.29
C ARG A 147 -4.48 7.92 2.12
N GLY A 148 -3.28 7.38 2.35
CA GLY A 148 -2.36 7.05 1.27
C GLY A 148 -2.87 5.85 0.49
N PHE A 149 -2.74 5.91 -0.83
CA PHE A 149 -3.10 4.84 -1.75
C PHE A 149 -2.02 4.69 -2.81
N ALA A 150 -0.98 3.94 -2.47
CA ALA A 150 0.22 3.79 -3.29
C ALA A 150 0.22 2.44 -3.98
N THR A 151 0.30 2.44 -5.31
CA THR A 151 0.34 1.20 -6.11
C THR A 151 1.64 1.13 -6.89
N LYS A 152 2.37 0.04 -6.70
CA LYS A 152 3.54 -0.34 -7.47
C LYS A 152 3.13 -1.34 -8.55
N PHE A 153 3.33 -0.97 -9.81
CA PHE A 153 3.12 -1.82 -10.97
C PHE A 153 4.45 -2.41 -11.41
N TYR A 154 4.52 -3.74 -11.53
CA TYR A 154 5.69 -4.46 -12.01
C TYR A 154 5.60 -4.59 -13.53
N THR A 155 6.11 -3.58 -14.25
CA THR A 155 6.00 -3.52 -15.72
C THR A 155 7.28 -4.01 -16.41
N GLU A 156 7.21 -4.28 -17.72
CA GLU A 156 8.36 -4.77 -18.49
C GLU A 156 9.47 -3.72 -18.67
N ASP A 157 9.11 -2.44 -18.51
CA ASP A 157 10.06 -1.31 -18.61
C ASP A 157 10.50 -0.81 -17.22
N GLY A 158 10.29 -1.63 -16.19
CA GLY A 158 10.62 -1.34 -14.79
C GLY A 158 9.40 -1.03 -13.93
N ASN A 159 9.65 -0.82 -12.64
CA ASN A 159 8.57 -0.51 -11.70
C ASN A 159 8.01 0.89 -11.97
N TRP A 160 6.68 0.98 -12.05
CA TRP A 160 5.99 2.25 -12.02
C TRP A 160 5.25 2.40 -10.70
N ASP A 161 5.57 3.43 -9.94
CA ASP A 161 4.93 3.73 -8.67
C ASP A 161 3.96 4.91 -8.82
N LEU A 162 2.66 4.62 -8.71
CA LEU A 162 1.63 5.64 -8.60
C LEU A 162 1.30 5.86 -7.12
N VAL A 163 2.00 6.82 -6.51
CA VAL A 163 1.88 7.15 -5.08
C VAL A 163 0.83 8.24 -4.90
N GLY A 164 -0.41 7.81 -4.61
CA GLY A 164 -1.57 8.69 -4.47
C GLY A 164 -2.11 8.80 -3.05
N ASN A 165 -3.21 9.55 -2.93
CA ASN A 165 -4.07 9.66 -1.75
C ASN A 165 -5.52 9.35 -2.11
N ASN A 166 -6.40 9.18 -1.12
CA ASN A 166 -7.84 9.08 -1.35
C ASN A 166 -8.49 10.42 -1.75
N LEU A 167 -7.88 11.53 -1.33
CA LEU A 167 -8.33 12.90 -1.65
C LEU A 167 -7.60 13.44 -2.89
N ARG A 168 -8.30 14.27 -3.67
CA ARG A 168 -7.88 14.67 -5.03
C ARG A 168 -6.87 15.83 -5.07
N VAL A 169 -6.64 16.49 -3.94
CA VAL A 169 -5.76 17.65 -3.78
C VAL A 169 -4.88 17.47 -2.56
N PHE A 170 -3.99 18.44 -2.30
CA PHE A 170 -3.11 18.44 -1.14
C PHE A 170 -3.16 19.78 -0.41
N PHE A 171 -2.64 19.84 0.82
CA PHE A 171 -2.72 21.04 1.68
C PHE A 171 -1.85 22.20 1.19
N ILE A 172 -0.76 21.90 0.48
CA ILE A 172 0.25 22.88 0.08
C ILE A 172 0.55 22.73 -1.40
N ARG A 173 1.09 23.80 -2.00
CA ARG A 173 1.40 23.86 -3.43
C ARG A 173 2.90 23.79 -3.74
N ASP A 174 3.74 23.96 -2.72
CA ASP A 174 5.19 23.90 -2.82
C ASP A 174 5.75 22.88 -1.81
N ALA A 175 6.66 22.02 -2.27
CA ALA A 175 7.27 20.97 -1.45
C ALA A 175 8.13 21.52 -0.29
N MET A 176 8.63 22.74 -0.40
CA MET A 176 9.41 23.38 0.67
C MET A 176 8.60 23.54 1.96
N LYS A 177 7.27 23.66 1.88
CA LYS A 177 6.35 23.74 3.02
C LYS A 177 5.98 22.37 3.61
N PHE A 178 6.42 21.27 3.01
CA PHE A 178 6.02 19.94 3.45
C PHE A 178 6.47 19.60 4.88
N PRO A 179 7.70 19.91 5.30
CA PRO A 179 8.11 19.71 6.70
C PRO A 179 7.29 20.55 7.67
N ASP A 180 7.00 21.82 7.33
CA ASP A 180 6.18 22.71 8.17
C ASP A 180 4.77 22.14 8.39
N LEU A 181 4.12 21.70 7.31
CA LEU A 181 2.81 21.05 7.36
C LEU A 181 2.85 19.79 8.25
N VAL A 182 3.83 18.90 8.01
CA VAL A 182 3.94 17.65 8.76
C VAL A 182 4.20 17.92 10.25
N HIS A 183 5.06 18.88 10.58
CA HIS A 183 5.32 19.28 11.97
C HIS A 183 4.10 19.94 12.64
N ALA A 184 3.29 20.70 11.91
CA ALA A 184 2.06 21.28 12.43
C ALA A 184 1.02 20.20 12.74
N PHE A 185 0.97 19.14 11.93
CA PHE A 185 0.00 18.06 12.08
C PHE A 185 0.45 16.96 13.03
N LYS A 186 1.75 16.76 13.25
CA LYS A 186 2.27 15.76 14.19
C LYS A 186 2.20 16.21 15.66
N PRO A 187 2.40 15.27 16.61
CA PRO A 187 2.49 15.60 18.04
C PRO A 187 3.48 16.73 18.32
N ASP A 188 3.12 17.56 19.28
CA ASP A 188 3.92 18.69 19.73
C ASP A 188 5.31 18.23 20.22
N PRO A 189 6.42 18.87 19.84
CA PRO A 189 7.76 18.39 20.15
C PRO A 189 8.15 18.58 21.63
N VAL A 190 7.40 19.36 22.41
CA VAL A 190 7.64 19.57 23.84
C VAL A 190 6.86 18.55 24.66
N THR A 191 5.59 18.35 24.34
CA THR A 191 4.68 17.51 25.12
C THR A 191 4.50 16.11 24.55
N ASN A 192 4.88 15.89 23.29
CA ASN A 192 4.63 14.69 22.50
C ASN A 192 3.13 14.29 22.47
N ARG A 193 2.24 15.28 22.49
CA ARG A 193 0.79 15.11 22.43
C ARG A 193 0.23 15.74 21.17
N GLN A 194 -0.82 15.13 20.63
CA GLN A 194 -1.56 15.70 19.51
C GLN A 194 -2.30 16.97 19.95
N ASP A 195 -2.12 18.08 19.23
CA ASP A 195 -2.77 19.36 19.53
C ASP A 195 -3.40 19.97 18.27
N GLY A 196 -4.73 20.02 18.25
CA GLY A 196 -5.48 20.60 17.14
C GLY A 196 -5.19 22.09 16.91
N ARG A 197 -4.74 22.83 17.93
CA ARG A 197 -4.39 24.26 17.79
C ARG A 197 -3.24 24.45 16.81
N ARG A 198 -2.25 23.55 16.80
CA ARG A 198 -1.11 23.60 15.87
C ARG A 198 -1.54 23.39 14.43
N ILE A 199 -2.47 22.46 14.20
CA ILE A 199 -3.07 22.22 12.89
C ILE A 199 -3.77 23.49 12.41
N PHE A 200 -4.67 24.05 13.22
CA PHE A 200 -5.46 25.21 12.82
C PHE A 200 -4.65 26.51 12.75
N ASP A 201 -3.58 26.66 13.53
CA ASP A 201 -2.64 27.76 13.40
C ASP A 201 -2.01 27.76 12.00
N PHE A 202 -1.42 26.64 11.57
CA PHE A 202 -0.86 26.50 10.22
C PHE A 202 -1.92 26.74 9.14
N ILE A 203 -3.10 26.11 9.25
CA ILE A 203 -4.15 26.23 8.24
C ILE A 203 -4.68 27.67 8.15
N SER A 204 -4.80 28.38 9.27
CA SER A 204 -5.29 29.77 9.30
C SER A 204 -4.35 30.76 8.59
N LEU A 205 -3.05 30.44 8.56
CA LEU A 205 -2.01 31.26 7.93
C LEU A 205 -1.71 30.84 6.47
N MET A 206 -2.25 29.70 6.03
CA MET A 206 -1.98 29.09 4.72
C MET A 206 -3.29 28.87 3.95
N PRO A 207 -3.88 29.93 3.36
CA PRO A 207 -5.19 29.84 2.72
C PRO A 207 -5.25 28.84 1.56
N GLU A 208 -4.13 28.47 0.94
CA GLU A 208 -4.09 27.38 -0.06
C GLU A 208 -4.56 26.02 0.47
N ALA A 209 -4.46 25.81 1.80
CA ALA A 209 -4.88 24.58 2.45
C ALA A 209 -6.40 24.47 2.62
N THR A 210 -7.13 25.57 2.44
CA THR A 210 -8.60 25.65 2.62
C THR A 210 -9.35 24.58 1.83
N HIS A 211 -8.89 24.27 0.60
CA HIS A 211 -9.55 23.26 -0.22
C HIS A 211 -9.38 21.85 0.37
N MET A 212 -8.16 21.49 0.77
CA MET A 212 -7.86 20.17 1.31
C MET A 212 -8.43 19.97 2.72
N ILE A 213 -8.37 20.99 3.58
CA ILE A 213 -8.93 20.89 4.94
C ILE A 213 -10.46 20.70 4.89
N THR A 214 -11.14 21.32 3.93
CA THR A 214 -12.58 21.10 3.70
C THR A 214 -12.88 19.64 3.36
N PHE A 215 -12.08 19.02 2.49
CA PHE A 215 -12.20 17.58 2.21
C PHE A 215 -11.90 16.73 3.44
N LEU A 216 -10.85 17.05 4.20
CA LEU A 216 -10.48 16.29 5.40
C LEU A 216 -11.58 16.31 6.45
N PHE A 217 -12.25 17.45 6.65
CA PHE A 217 -13.35 17.59 7.62
C PHE A 217 -14.72 17.18 7.07
N SER A 218 -14.81 16.80 5.79
CA SER A 218 -15.98 16.12 5.22
C SER A 218 -16.01 14.63 5.62
N PRO A 219 -17.05 13.87 5.24
CA PRO A 219 -17.07 12.41 5.44
C PRO A 219 -15.86 11.69 4.80
N TRP A 220 -15.24 12.27 3.76
CA TRP A 220 -14.14 11.64 3.03
C TRP A 220 -12.83 11.53 3.84
N GLY A 221 -12.70 12.25 4.96
CA GLY A 221 -11.55 12.13 5.86
C GLY A 221 -11.61 10.95 6.84
N ILE A 222 -12.74 10.22 6.88
CA ILE A 222 -12.95 9.04 7.73
C ILE A 222 -13.60 7.90 6.92
N PRO A 223 -12.92 7.37 5.89
CA PRO A 223 -13.45 6.24 5.12
C PRO A 223 -13.69 5.01 6.00
N ALA A 224 -14.74 4.24 5.70
CA ALA A 224 -15.15 3.09 6.50
C ALA A 224 -14.14 1.93 6.45
N ASP A 225 -13.58 1.68 5.26
CA ASP A 225 -12.45 0.79 5.05
C ASP A 225 -11.72 1.22 3.76
N TYR A 226 -10.58 0.61 3.48
CA TYR A 226 -9.78 0.92 2.29
C TYR A 226 -10.42 0.53 0.96
N ARG A 227 -11.45 -0.34 0.96
CA ARG A 227 -12.12 -0.81 -0.25
C ARG A 227 -13.25 0.12 -0.71
N HIS A 228 -13.71 1.01 0.17
CA HIS A 228 -14.81 1.93 -0.08
C HIS A 228 -14.38 3.41 -0.16
N MET A 229 -13.11 3.67 -0.50
CA MET A 229 -12.62 5.02 -0.74
C MET A 229 -12.13 5.19 -2.17
N GLU A 230 -12.24 6.41 -2.70
CA GLU A 230 -11.59 6.77 -3.96
C GLU A 230 -10.07 6.79 -3.81
N GLY A 231 -9.40 6.85 -4.94
CA GLY A 231 -7.97 7.12 -5.06
C GLY A 231 -7.67 8.19 -6.08
N SER A 232 -6.60 8.93 -5.88
CA SER A 232 -6.14 9.98 -6.77
C SER A 232 -4.62 10.07 -6.77
N GLY A 233 -4.04 10.26 -7.96
CA GLY A 233 -2.62 10.58 -8.12
C GLY A 233 -2.24 12.00 -7.66
N VAL A 234 -3.23 12.83 -7.31
CA VAL A 234 -3.13 14.25 -6.87
C VAL A 234 -2.53 15.18 -7.92
N ASN A 235 -1.31 14.91 -8.37
CA ASN A 235 -0.56 15.71 -9.33
C ASN A 235 -1.05 15.53 -10.76
N THR A 236 -0.77 16.52 -11.60
CA THR A 236 -0.90 16.38 -13.05
C THR A 236 0.37 15.72 -13.58
N TYR A 237 0.21 14.63 -14.32
CA TYR A 237 1.30 13.91 -14.97
C TYR A 237 1.27 14.17 -16.47
N LYS A 238 2.31 13.73 -17.17
CA LYS A 238 2.40 13.78 -18.63
C LYS A 238 2.51 12.37 -19.19
N TRP A 239 1.57 12.02 -20.06
CA TRP A 239 1.70 10.91 -20.98
C TRP A 239 2.42 11.36 -22.25
N VAL A 240 3.17 10.45 -22.85
CA VAL A 240 3.92 10.70 -24.10
C VAL A 240 3.72 9.51 -25.01
N ASN A 241 3.22 9.75 -26.22
CA ASN A 241 3.01 8.69 -27.22
C ASN A 241 4.31 8.33 -27.97
N SER A 242 4.23 7.43 -28.96
CA SER A 242 5.39 6.99 -29.76
C SER A 242 6.03 8.10 -30.59
N GLU A 243 5.27 9.12 -30.96
CA GLU A 243 5.73 10.28 -31.74
C GLU A 243 6.31 11.39 -30.84
N GLY A 244 6.28 11.21 -29.51
CA GLY A 244 6.76 12.21 -28.56
C GLY A 244 5.74 13.29 -28.20
N VAL A 245 4.49 13.18 -28.65
CA VAL A 245 3.42 14.14 -28.32
C VAL A 245 2.97 13.93 -26.88
N GLY A 246 2.92 15.03 -26.11
CA GLY A 246 2.57 15.03 -24.70
C GLY A 246 1.08 15.28 -24.45
N THR A 247 0.49 14.56 -23.49
CA THR A 247 -0.88 14.79 -22.99
C THR A 247 -0.86 14.87 -21.46
N LEU A 248 -1.54 15.87 -20.88
CA LEU A 248 -1.65 16.00 -19.43
C LEU A 248 -2.74 15.09 -18.88
N VAL A 249 -2.45 14.41 -17.77
CA VAL A 249 -3.37 13.43 -17.17
C VAL A 249 -3.44 13.56 -15.65
N LYS A 250 -4.59 13.15 -15.09
CA LYS A 250 -4.82 12.89 -13.67
C LYS A 250 -5.21 11.43 -13.52
N TYR A 251 -4.68 10.77 -12.49
CA TYR A 251 -5.06 9.40 -12.18
C TYR A 251 -6.16 9.36 -11.12
N HIS A 252 -7.14 8.51 -11.35
CA HIS A 252 -8.27 8.28 -10.46
C HIS A 252 -8.49 6.77 -10.30
N TYR A 253 -8.79 6.37 -9.07
CA TYR A 253 -9.29 5.05 -8.76
C TYR A 253 -10.70 5.18 -8.21
N VAL A 254 -11.63 4.44 -8.80
CA VAL A 254 -13.03 4.42 -8.36
C VAL A 254 -13.29 3.04 -7.75
N PRO A 255 -13.72 2.95 -6.48
CA PRO A 255 -13.96 1.67 -5.82
C PRO A 255 -15.14 0.97 -6.47
N LYS A 256 -14.94 -0.29 -6.88
CA LYS A 256 -16.04 -1.12 -7.43
C LYS A 256 -17.17 -1.35 -6.42
N LEU A 257 -16.86 -1.33 -5.12
CA LEU A 257 -17.82 -1.51 -4.04
C LEU A 257 -18.59 -0.22 -3.68
N GLY A 258 -18.35 0.88 -4.40
CA GLY A 258 -18.89 2.20 -4.06
C GLY A 258 -18.19 2.85 -2.88
N GLN A 259 -18.64 4.04 -2.52
CA GLN A 259 -18.03 4.85 -1.45
C GLN A 259 -18.78 4.69 -0.12
N LYS A 260 -18.04 4.57 0.99
CA LYS A 260 -18.60 4.47 2.35
C LYS A 260 -17.67 5.13 3.36
N ASN A 261 -18.24 5.95 4.24
CA ASN A 261 -17.52 6.68 5.28
C ASN A 261 -18.16 6.43 6.66
N LEU A 262 -17.40 6.66 7.72
CA LEU A 262 -17.89 6.63 9.10
C LEU A 262 -18.45 8.00 9.51
N THR A 263 -19.27 8.02 10.56
CA THR A 263 -19.49 9.24 11.35
C THR A 263 -18.35 9.42 12.35
N GLN A 264 -18.23 10.61 12.95
CA GLN A 264 -17.20 10.86 13.96
C GLN A 264 -17.37 10.02 15.24
N GLU A 265 -18.60 9.61 15.56
CA GLU A 265 -18.89 8.75 16.72
C GLU A 265 -18.52 7.28 16.45
N GLN A 266 -18.62 6.84 15.19
CA GLN A 266 -18.24 5.49 14.78
C GLN A 266 -16.73 5.32 14.63
N ALA A 267 -16.01 6.41 14.33
CA ALA A 267 -14.58 6.43 13.99
C ALA A 267 -13.69 6.51 15.23
#